data_AF-V4HY26-F1
#
_entry.id   AF-V4HY26-F1
#
_cell.length_a   1.000
_cell.length_b   1.000
_cell.length_c   1.000
_cell.angle_alpha   90.00
_cell.angle_beta   90.00
_cell.angle_gamma   90.00
#
_symmetry.space_group_name_H-M   'P 1'
#
loop_
_entity.id
_entity.type
_entity.pdbx_description
1 polymer ?
#
loop_
_entity_poly.entity_id
_entity_poly.type
_entity_poly.pdbx_seq_one_letter_code
_entity_poly.pdbx_strand_id
1 'polypeptide(L)'
;MILLQLSSGQGPIECCKAIGLAVNAIEKECRAENIEFDVVDAVAANEKGCFKSALLKLDSSFEEKAKQLALSWQGAMLWVCQSSFRPKHKRKNWFFSGQMFEVNEAKLDIGVMFQTCRASGAGGQHVNTTDSAVRAIHTETGISVRVESERSQHANKRLAKVLLFQKLEMLKQEQMTSQEKARWQQHWELERGNPVRTFKGEKFALVR
;
A
#
# COMPACT_ATOMS: atom_id res chain seq x y z
N MET A 1 5.95 9.89 1.30
CA MET A 1 5.13 9.27 0.22
C MET A 1 3.70 9.02 0.70
N ILE A 2 2.73 9.04 -0.21
CA ILE A 2 1.31 8.90 0.12
C ILE A 2 0.73 7.68 -0.56
N LEU A 3 -0.04 6.89 0.19
CA LEU A 3 -0.79 5.75 -0.32
C LEU A 3 -2.28 6.02 -0.19
N LEU A 4 -3.05 5.71 -1.23
CA LEU A 4 -4.50 5.80 -1.25
C LEU A 4 -5.09 4.43 -1.58
N GLN A 5 -5.85 3.86 -0.65
CA GLN A 5 -6.53 2.58 -0.83
C GLN A 5 -8.00 2.81 -1.18
N LEU A 6 -8.44 2.28 -2.32
CA LEU A 6 -9.84 2.23 -2.73
C LEU A 6 -10.44 0.85 -2.46
N SER A 7 -11.71 0.82 -2.07
CA SER A 7 -12.44 -0.43 -1.77
C SER A 7 -13.90 -0.37 -2.20
N SER A 8 -14.41 -1.43 -2.84
CA SER A 8 -15.84 -1.60 -3.17
C SER A 8 -16.63 -2.20 -2.01
N GLY A 9 -15.91 -2.59 -0.97
CA GLY A 9 -16.35 -3.48 0.09
C GLY A 9 -17.12 -4.72 -0.36
N GLN A 10 -18.20 -5.06 0.35
CA GLN A 10 -19.15 -6.12 -0.02
C GLN A 10 -20.14 -5.71 -1.13
N GLY A 11 -19.83 -4.63 -1.84
CA GLY A 11 -20.65 -4.15 -2.93
C GLY A 11 -20.71 -5.16 -4.09
N PRO A 12 -21.79 -5.14 -4.88
CA PRO A 12 -21.87 -5.95 -6.09
C PRO A 12 -20.87 -5.46 -7.15
N ILE A 13 -20.80 -6.15 -8.29
CA ILE A 13 -19.84 -5.87 -9.36
C ILE A 13 -19.87 -4.41 -9.87
N GLU A 14 -20.99 -3.70 -9.73
CA GLU A 14 -21.08 -2.27 -10.04
C GLU A 14 -20.19 -1.41 -9.14
N CYS A 15 -20.07 -1.75 -7.85
CA CYS A 15 -19.14 -1.09 -6.94
C CYS A 15 -17.69 -1.38 -7.34
N CYS A 16 -17.41 -2.60 -7.82
CA CYS A 16 -16.08 -2.94 -8.33
C CYS A 16 -15.74 -2.16 -9.61
N LYS A 17 -16.75 -1.92 -10.46
CA LYS A 17 -16.60 -1.07 -11.65
C LYS A 17 -16.33 0.39 -11.26
N ALA A 18 -16.97 0.88 -10.19
CA ALA A 18 -16.73 2.22 -9.67
C ALA A 18 -15.26 2.42 -9.29
N ILE A 19 -14.59 1.42 -8.69
CA ILE A 19 -13.15 1.51 -8.40
C ILE A 19 -12.34 1.70 -9.68
N GLY A 20 -12.57 0.87 -10.70
CA GLY A 20 -11.82 1.00 -11.96
C GLY A 20 -12.00 2.36 -12.63
N LEU A 21 -13.20 2.95 -12.53
CA LEU A 21 -13.46 4.30 -13.00
C LEU A 21 -12.77 5.37 -12.14
N ALA A 22 -12.78 5.19 -10.81
CA ALA A 22 -12.10 6.07 -9.87
C ALA A 22 -10.58 6.07 -10.07
N VAL A 23 -9.95 4.92 -10.27
CA VAL A 23 -8.51 4.80 -10.57
C VAL A 23 -8.15 5.62 -11.81
N ASN A 24 -8.91 5.49 -12.90
CA ASN A 24 -8.69 6.28 -14.11
C ASN A 24 -8.94 7.78 -13.91
N ALA A 25 -9.86 8.15 -13.02
CA ALA A 25 -10.12 9.55 -12.69
C ALA A 25 -8.99 10.15 -11.86
N ILE A 26 -8.51 9.44 -10.85
CA ILE A 26 -7.37 9.83 -10.01
C ILE A 26 -6.12 9.95 -10.85
N GLU A 27 -5.83 9.00 -11.74
CA GLU A 27 -4.69 9.07 -12.65
C GLU A 27 -4.71 10.36 -13.49
N LYS A 28 -5.89 10.75 -14.00
CA LYS A 28 -6.05 12.01 -14.73
C LYS A 28 -5.85 13.24 -13.85
N GLU A 29 -6.38 13.24 -12.63
CA GLU A 29 -6.17 14.31 -11.64
C GLU A 29 -4.67 14.44 -11.30
N CYS A 30 -3.98 13.33 -11.04
CA CYS A 30 -2.53 13.29 -10.81
C CYS A 30 -1.74 13.86 -11.99
N ARG A 31 -2.05 13.44 -13.22
CA ARG A 31 -1.40 13.96 -14.43
C ARG A 31 -1.61 15.47 -14.61
N ALA A 32 -2.78 16.00 -14.27
CA ALA A 32 -3.06 17.43 -14.35
C ALA A 32 -2.27 18.24 -13.32
N GLU A 33 -1.98 17.66 -12.16
CA GLU A 33 -1.26 18.32 -11.07
C GLU A 33 0.25 18.01 -11.03
N ASN A 34 0.76 17.24 -11.99
CA ASN A 34 2.13 16.71 -12.03
C ASN A 34 2.51 15.88 -10.80
N ILE A 35 1.59 15.02 -10.36
CA ILE A 35 1.79 14.01 -9.33
C ILE A 35 2.14 12.69 -10.02
N GLU A 36 3.23 12.06 -9.63
CA GLU A 36 3.60 10.71 -10.05
C GLU A 36 2.61 9.70 -9.43
N PHE A 37 2.16 8.77 -10.25
CA PHE A 37 1.06 7.88 -9.93
C PHE A 37 1.42 6.45 -10.30
N ASP A 38 1.32 5.55 -9.33
CA ASP A 38 1.49 4.12 -9.54
C ASP A 38 0.34 3.33 -8.90
N VAL A 39 -0.08 2.25 -9.56
CA VAL A 39 -0.93 1.24 -8.93
C VAL A 39 0.01 0.21 -8.29
N VAL A 40 0.12 0.24 -6.97
CA VAL A 40 1.00 -0.64 -6.19
C VAL A 40 0.45 -2.06 -6.14
N ASP A 41 -0.85 -2.17 -5.92
CA ASP A 41 -1.56 -3.43 -5.84
C ASP A 41 -3.02 -3.27 -6.28
N ALA A 42 -3.62 -4.31 -6.83
CA ALA A 42 -5.02 -4.31 -7.20
C ALA A 42 -5.60 -5.73 -7.17
N VAL A 43 -6.74 -5.87 -6.49
CA VAL A 43 -7.49 -7.13 -6.46
C VAL A 43 -8.57 -7.07 -7.53
N ALA A 44 -8.37 -7.80 -8.62
CA ALA A 44 -9.34 -7.87 -9.71
C ALA A 44 -10.65 -8.55 -9.27
N ALA A 45 -11.77 -8.10 -9.85
CA ALA A 45 -13.03 -8.82 -9.84
C ALA A 45 -13.14 -9.69 -11.11
N ASN A 46 -14.23 -10.47 -11.21
CA ASN A 46 -14.43 -11.40 -12.34
C ASN A 46 -14.59 -10.71 -13.70
N GLU A 47 -14.81 -9.40 -13.73
CA GLU A 47 -15.05 -8.60 -14.94
C GLU A 47 -13.87 -7.67 -15.25
N LYS A 48 -13.60 -7.43 -16.54
CA LYS A 48 -12.46 -6.62 -16.96
C LYS A 48 -12.62 -5.15 -16.52
N GLY A 49 -11.58 -4.62 -15.88
CA GLY A 49 -11.56 -3.24 -15.37
C GLY A 49 -12.50 -3.02 -14.18
N CYS A 50 -12.86 -4.09 -13.47
CA CYS A 50 -13.52 -4.07 -12.18
C CYS A 50 -12.54 -4.56 -11.13
N PHE A 51 -12.42 -3.84 -10.01
CA PHE A 51 -11.52 -4.19 -8.93
C PHE A 51 -12.30 -4.24 -7.62
N LYS A 52 -12.01 -5.21 -6.74
CA LYS A 52 -12.51 -5.23 -5.37
C LYS A 52 -11.81 -4.19 -4.50
N SER A 53 -10.51 -4.01 -4.74
CA SER A 53 -9.69 -2.98 -4.12
C SER A 53 -8.54 -2.59 -5.04
N ALA A 54 -8.02 -1.37 -4.84
CA ALA A 54 -6.81 -0.88 -5.49
C ALA A 54 -6.00 -0.03 -4.50
N LEU A 55 -4.69 -0.26 -4.44
CA LEU A 55 -3.75 0.53 -3.67
C LEU A 55 -2.93 1.40 -4.63
N LEU A 56 -3.04 2.71 -4.45
CA LEU A 56 -2.44 3.71 -5.31
C LEU A 56 -1.30 4.39 -4.54
N LYS A 57 -0.15 4.57 -5.18
CA LYS A 57 0.93 5.42 -4.70
C LYS A 57 0.84 6.76 -5.41
N LEU A 58 0.85 7.82 -4.63
CA LEU A 58 0.89 9.19 -5.09
C LEU A 58 2.20 9.79 -4.57
N ASP A 59 3.06 10.17 -5.50
CA ASP A 59 4.35 10.78 -5.21
C ASP A 59 4.44 12.14 -5.88
N SER A 60 4.98 13.13 -5.19
CA SER A 60 5.12 14.46 -5.75
C SER A 60 6.29 15.17 -5.12
N SER A 61 7.01 15.94 -5.95
CA SER A 61 8.04 16.87 -5.48
C SER A 61 7.50 17.89 -4.47
N PHE A 62 6.18 18.13 -4.49
CA PHE A 62 5.44 18.95 -3.52
C PHE A 62 4.44 18.06 -2.76
N GLU A 63 4.84 17.53 -1.61
CA GLU A 63 4.07 16.55 -0.82
C GLU A 63 2.62 17.01 -0.50
N GLU A 64 2.42 18.33 -0.36
CA GLU A 64 1.10 18.92 -0.09
C GLU A 64 0.05 18.66 -1.18
N LYS A 65 0.44 18.62 -2.48
CA LYS A 65 -0.54 18.40 -3.56
C LYS A 65 -1.04 16.96 -3.60
N ALA A 66 -0.13 15.99 -3.52
CA ALA A 66 -0.49 14.58 -3.41
C ALA A 66 -1.37 14.34 -2.17
N LYS A 67 -1.08 15.04 -1.06
CA LYS A 67 -1.86 14.95 0.17
C LYS A 67 -3.26 15.53 0.01
N GLN A 68 -3.39 16.72 -0.54
CA GLN A 68 -4.70 17.34 -0.80
C GLN A 68 -5.55 16.50 -1.74
N LEU A 69 -4.94 15.97 -2.80
CA LEU A 69 -5.61 15.07 -3.72
C LEU A 69 -6.09 13.81 -2.99
N ALA A 70 -5.21 13.11 -2.27
CA ALA A 70 -5.58 11.90 -1.54
C ALA A 70 -6.65 12.15 -0.45
N LEU A 71 -6.57 13.28 0.27
CA LEU A 71 -7.58 13.71 1.25
C LEU A 71 -8.94 13.93 0.61
N SER A 72 -8.99 14.51 -0.60
CA SER A 72 -10.24 14.72 -1.32
C SER A 72 -10.91 13.42 -1.79
N TRP A 73 -10.14 12.33 -1.82
CA TRP A 73 -10.59 10.96 -2.07
C TRP A 73 -10.61 10.12 -0.78
N GLN A 74 -10.63 10.74 0.40
CA GLN A 74 -10.80 10.02 1.66
C GLN A 74 -12.28 10.00 2.06
N GLY A 75 -12.76 8.82 2.48
CA GLY A 75 -14.14 8.61 2.95
C GLY A 75 -15.03 7.88 1.94
N ALA A 76 -16.34 7.95 2.15
CA ALA A 76 -17.33 7.30 1.29
C ALA A 76 -17.55 8.07 -0.01
N MET A 77 -17.64 7.37 -1.13
CA MET A 77 -18.00 7.93 -2.44
C MET A 77 -19.24 7.25 -3.00
N LEU A 78 -19.95 7.99 -3.84
CA LEU A 78 -21.16 7.51 -4.51
C LEU A 78 -21.02 7.64 -6.02
N TRP A 79 -21.21 6.54 -6.74
CA TRP A 79 -21.43 6.54 -8.18
C TRP A 79 -22.89 6.23 -8.48
N VAL A 80 -23.57 7.16 -9.15
CA VAL A 80 -24.97 7.04 -9.57
C VAL A 80 -25.02 6.70 -11.06
N CYS A 81 -25.31 5.45 -11.38
CA CYS A 81 -25.41 4.97 -12.75
C CYS A 81 -26.37 3.78 -12.85
N GLN A 82 -27.08 3.65 -13.97
CA GLN A 82 -27.80 2.40 -14.27
C GLN A 82 -26.78 1.27 -14.41
N SER A 83 -27.08 0.10 -13.84
CA SER A 83 -26.17 -1.05 -13.95
C SER A 83 -26.08 -1.53 -15.40
N SER A 84 -24.87 -1.57 -15.96
CA SER A 84 -24.58 -2.22 -17.24
C SER A 84 -24.60 -3.74 -17.14
N PHE A 85 -24.29 -4.29 -15.96
CA PHE A 85 -24.29 -5.73 -15.69
C PHE A 85 -25.70 -6.29 -15.45
N ARG A 86 -26.61 -5.44 -14.95
CA ARG A 86 -28.01 -5.78 -14.65
C ARG A 86 -28.95 -4.70 -15.20
N PRO A 87 -29.18 -4.64 -16.53
CA PRO A 87 -29.89 -3.52 -17.16
C PRO A 87 -31.31 -3.26 -16.64
N LYS A 88 -32.04 -4.31 -16.24
CA LYS A 88 -33.42 -4.21 -15.73
C LYS A 88 -33.51 -3.88 -14.23
N HIS A 89 -32.38 -3.81 -13.53
CA HIS A 89 -32.38 -3.63 -12.08
C HIS A 89 -32.62 -2.17 -11.69
N LYS A 90 -33.47 -1.91 -10.68
CA LYS A 90 -33.88 -0.54 -10.33
C LYS A 90 -32.82 0.27 -9.57
N ARG A 91 -31.88 -0.39 -8.88
CA ARG A 91 -30.81 0.26 -8.10
C ARG A 91 -29.83 0.99 -9.03
N LYS A 92 -29.48 2.22 -8.66
CA LYS A 92 -28.53 3.07 -9.37
C LYS A 92 -27.37 3.60 -8.51
N ASN A 93 -27.43 3.39 -7.19
CA ASN A 93 -26.46 3.93 -6.24
C ASN A 93 -25.43 2.85 -5.88
N TRP A 94 -24.18 3.12 -6.24
CA TRP A 94 -23.03 2.25 -6.04
C TRP A 94 -22.02 2.98 -5.16
N PHE A 95 -21.79 2.47 -3.96
CA PHE A 95 -20.87 3.09 -3.01
C PHE A 95 -19.52 2.38 -3.01
N PHE A 96 -18.46 3.14 -2.80
CA PHE A 96 -17.09 2.67 -2.59
C PHE A 96 -16.40 3.65 -1.63
N SER A 97 -15.24 3.29 -1.10
CA SER A 97 -14.51 4.15 -0.15
C SER A 97 -13.05 4.34 -0.56
N GLY A 98 -12.47 5.43 -0.07
CA GLY A 98 -11.03 5.69 -0.15
C GLY A 98 -10.43 6.00 1.22
N GLN A 99 -9.19 5.56 1.43
CA GLN A 99 -8.45 5.76 2.68
C GLN A 99 -7.00 6.12 2.39
N MET A 100 -6.54 7.24 2.97
CA MET A 100 -5.17 7.73 2.81
C MET A 100 -4.26 7.20 3.92
N PHE A 101 -3.00 6.92 3.58
CA PHE A 101 -1.91 6.62 4.50
C PHE A 101 -0.68 7.46 4.14
N GLU A 102 -0.06 8.06 5.15
CA GLU A 102 1.23 8.76 5.01
C GLU A 102 2.36 7.82 5.43
N VAL A 103 3.35 7.62 4.55
CA VAL A 103 4.51 6.79 4.86
C VAL A 103 5.76 7.66 4.92
N ASN A 104 6.43 7.61 6.08
CA ASN A 104 7.67 8.31 6.35
C ASN A 104 8.86 7.36 6.17
N GLU A 105 9.64 7.57 5.11
CA GLU A 105 10.80 6.74 4.75
C GLU A 105 11.97 6.88 5.73
N ALA A 106 12.11 8.02 6.41
CA ALA A 106 13.19 8.25 7.38
C ALA A 106 13.07 7.39 8.64
N LYS A 107 11.91 6.77 8.89
CA LYS A 107 11.70 5.81 10.00
C LYS A 107 12.26 4.42 9.71
N LEU A 108 12.72 4.11 8.50
CA LEU A 108 13.17 2.75 8.18
C LEU A 108 14.52 2.37 8.81
N ASP A 109 15.38 3.34 9.12
CA ASP A 109 16.69 3.14 9.77
C ASP A 109 16.67 3.37 11.29
N ILE A 110 15.57 3.94 11.83
CA ILE A 110 15.41 4.22 13.26
C ILE A 110 15.06 2.90 13.96
N GLY A 111 15.85 2.52 14.97
CA GLY A 111 15.60 1.31 15.76
C GLY A 111 16.29 0.05 15.24
N VAL A 112 17.31 0.16 14.37
CA VAL A 112 18.16 -0.98 14.00
C VAL A 112 19.58 -0.81 14.53
N MET A 113 19.99 -1.66 15.48
CA MET A 113 21.37 -1.77 15.93
C MET A 113 22.16 -2.74 15.07
N PHE A 114 23.37 -2.36 14.68
CA PHE A 114 24.28 -3.21 13.94
C PHE A 114 25.49 -3.57 14.82
N GLN A 115 25.79 -4.86 14.92
CA GLN A 115 26.97 -5.40 15.59
C GLN A 115 27.84 -6.11 14.55
N THR A 116 29.14 -5.84 14.56
CA THR A 116 30.12 -6.58 13.76
C THR A 116 30.63 -7.77 14.55
N CYS A 117 30.82 -8.90 13.88
CA CYS A 117 31.28 -10.14 14.50
C CYS A 117 32.29 -10.83 13.56
N ARG A 118 33.05 -11.78 14.13
CA ARG A 118 33.81 -12.73 13.30
C ARG A 118 32.87 -13.67 12.58
N ALA A 119 33.22 -14.00 11.34
CA ALA A 119 32.53 -15.04 10.58
C ALA A 119 32.85 -16.41 11.18
N SER A 120 31.86 -17.29 11.27
CA SER A 120 32.01 -18.65 11.78
C SER A 120 31.98 -19.65 10.63
N GLY A 121 33.12 -20.23 10.28
CA GLY A 121 33.20 -21.24 9.23
C GLY A 121 34.61 -21.83 9.08
N ALA A 122 34.72 -22.97 8.39
CA ALA A 122 35.98 -23.61 8.03
C ALA A 122 36.69 -22.79 6.92
N GLY A 123 37.23 -21.63 7.27
CA GLY A 123 37.92 -20.73 6.35
C GLY A 123 39.39 -20.50 6.73
N GLY A 124 40.20 -20.15 5.73
CA GLY A 124 41.62 -19.81 5.91
C GLY A 124 41.85 -18.53 6.74
N GLN A 125 43.10 -18.08 6.86
CA GLN A 125 43.51 -16.95 7.72
C GLN A 125 42.58 -15.72 7.66
N HIS A 126 42.09 -15.34 6.48
CA HIS A 126 41.21 -14.18 6.29
C HIS A 126 39.84 -14.30 7.01
N VAL A 127 39.31 -15.51 7.20
CA VAL A 127 38.04 -15.73 7.92
C VAL A 127 38.23 -15.59 9.43
N ASN A 128 39.43 -15.89 9.94
CA ASN A 128 39.73 -15.90 11.37
C ASN A 128 40.20 -14.53 11.91
N THR A 129 40.59 -13.60 11.04
CA THR A 129 41.19 -12.30 11.43
C THR A 129 40.27 -11.10 11.18
N THR A 130 39.28 -11.19 10.28
CA THR A 130 38.45 -10.04 9.87
C THR A 130 37.02 -10.14 10.38
N ASP A 131 36.56 -9.09 11.07
CA ASP A 131 35.18 -8.92 11.55
C ASP A 131 34.23 -8.56 10.38
N SER A 132 34.07 -9.50 9.46
CA SER A 132 33.27 -9.34 8.25
C SER A 132 31.79 -9.64 8.45
N ALA A 133 31.41 -10.43 9.46
CA ALA A 133 30.01 -10.77 9.73
C ALA A 133 29.28 -9.60 10.39
N VAL A 134 28.01 -9.42 10.03
CA VAL A 134 27.15 -8.36 10.58
C VAL A 134 25.88 -8.97 11.16
N ARG A 135 25.58 -8.62 12.41
CA ARG A 135 24.29 -8.87 13.04
C ARG A 135 23.49 -7.56 13.07
N ALA A 136 22.34 -7.54 12.44
CA ALA A 136 21.36 -6.45 12.54
C ALA A 136 20.27 -6.86 13.54
N ILE A 137 19.90 -5.96 14.45
CA ILE A 137 18.91 -6.18 15.51
C ILE A 137 17.91 -5.03 15.47
N HIS A 138 16.64 -5.33 15.28
CA HIS A 138 15.58 -4.35 15.45
C HIS A 138 15.27 -4.20 16.95
N THR A 139 15.55 -3.01 17.52
CA THR A 139 15.53 -2.73 18.96
C THR A 139 14.15 -2.92 19.58
N GLU A 140 13.09 -2.60 18.85
CA GLU A 140 11.73 -2.67 19.38
C GLU A 140 11.19 -4.10 19.42
N THR A 141 11.40 -4.86 18.34
CA THR A 141 10.88 -6.25 18.24
C THR A 141 11.83 -7.31 18.79
N GLY A 142 13.10 -6.97 19.00
CA GLY A 142 14.17 -7.92 19.36
C GLY A 142 14.61 -8.86 18.22
N ILE A 143 13.99 -8.78 17.04
CA ILE A 143 14.33 -9.63 15.90
C ILE A 143 15.72 -9.30 15.40
N SER A 144 16.51 -10.34 15.18
CA SER A 144 17.85 -10.22 14.64
C SER A 144 18.11 -11.11 13.44
N VAL A 145 19.00 -10.62 12.58
CA VAL A 145 19.53 -11.35 11.44
C VAL A 145 21.04 -11.24 11.46
N ARG A 146 21.73 -12.36 11.28
CA ARG A 146 23.18 -12.43 11.12
C ARG A 146 23.50 -12.81 9.69
N VAL A 147 24.42 -12.09 9.08
CA VAL A 147 24.89 -12.31 7.71
C VAL A 147 26.40 -12.37 7.70
N GLU A 148 26.93 -13.41 7.09
CA GLU A 148 28.38 -13.66 6.96
C GLU A 148 28.75 -14.25 5.58
N SER A 149 27.86 -14.13 4.59
CA SER A 149 28.02 -14.74 3.27
C SER A 149 29.02 -14.00 2.38
N GLU A 150 29.16 -12.68 2.55
CA GLU A 150 30.07 -11.84 1.76
C GLU A 150 31.40 -11.61 2.47
N ARG A 151 32.45 -11.36 1.68
CA ARG A 151 33.81 -11.10 2.21
C ARG A 151 33.94 -9.72 2.88
N SER A 152 33.05 -8.78 2.54
CA SER A 152 33.10 -7.41 3.05
C SER A 152 31.96 -7.11 4.02
N GLN A 153 32.31 -6.42 5.12
CA GLN A 153 31.37 -5.99 6.16
C GLN A 153 30.27 -5.06 5.62
N HIS A 154 30.59 -4.17 4.67
CA HIS A 154 29.61 -3.28 4.05
C HIS A 154 28.57 -4.03 3.21
N ALA A 155 28.99 -5.05 2.45
CA ALA A 155 28.06 -5.90 1.71
C ALA A 155 27.17 -6.72 2.65
N ASN A 156 27.76 -7.32 3.70
CA ASN A 156 26.99 -8.02 4.74
C ASN A 156 26.02 -7.10 5.47
N LYS A 157 26.36 -5.83 5.74
CA LYS A 157 25.46 -4.85 6.36
C LYS A 157 24.26 -4.52 5.46
N ARG A 158 24.47 -4.32 4.16
CA ARG A 158 23.37 -4.12 3.20
C ARG A 158 22.45 -5.33 3.13
N LEU A 159 23.02 -6.52 3.05
CA LEU A 159 22.24 -7.76 3.00
C LEU A 159 21.50 -8.01 4.33
N ALA A 160 22.12 -7.71 5.47
CA ALA A 160 21.47 -7.79 6.78
C ALA A 160 20.30 -6.81 6.91
N LYS A 161 20.38 -5.61 6.33
CA LYS A 161 19.24 -4.67 6.25
C LYS A 161 18.09 -5.28 5.45
N VAL A 162 18.36 -5.79 4.25
CA VAL A 162 17.33 -6.38 3.37
C VAL A 162 16.66 -7.58 4.04
N LEU A 163 17.45 -8.47 4.64
CA LEU A 163 16.91 -9.65 5.32
C LEU A 163 16.18 -9.31 6.63
N LEU A 164 16.64 -8.31 7.38
CA LEU A 164 15.94 -7.83 8.57
C LEU A 164 14.62 -7.16 8.17
N PHE A 165 14.62 -6.35 7.11
CA PHE A 165 13.40 -5.78 6.54
C PHE A 165 12.45 -6.87 6.06
N GLN A 166 12.94 -7.90 5.37
CA GLN A 166 12.13 -9.04 4.93
C GLN A 166 11.55 -9.81 6.12
N LYS A 167 12.32 -10.04 7.18
CA LYS A 167 11.82 -10.68 8.42
C LYS A 167 10.83 -9.80 9.15
N LEU A 168 11.03 -8.49 9.19
CA LEU A 168 10.08 -7.54 9.78
C LEU A 168 8.80 -7.45 8.95
N GLU A 169 8.89 -7.50 7.63
CA GLU A 169 7.75 -7.61 6.73
C GLU A 169 7.04 -8.95 6.89
N MET A 170 7.77 -10.06 7.02
CA MET A 170 7.19 -11.37 7.28
C MET A 170 6.54 -11.45 8.68
N LEU A 171 7.16 -10.87 9.71
CA LEU A 171 6.56 -10.75 11.04
C LEU A 171 5.35 -9.81 11.01
N LYS A 172 5.41 -8.72 10.26
CA LYS A 172 4.29 -7.82 10.01
C LYS A 172 3.18 -8.57 9.28
N GLN A 173 3.52 -9.47 8.34
CA GLN A 173 2.62 -10.41 7.65
C GLN A 173 2.02 -11.47 8.59
N GLU A 174 2.80 -12.03 9.53
CA GLU A 174 2.34 -12.99 10.53
C GLU A 174 1.51 -12.33 11.63
N GLN A 175 1.86 -11.09 12.01
CA GLN A 175 1.09 -10.19 12.88
C GLN A 175 -0.05 -9.49 12.12
N MET A 176 -0.35 -9.87 10.88
CA MET A 176 -1.53 -9.38 10.17
C MET A 176 -2.82 -9.94 10.78
N THR A 177 -3.17 -9.43 11.96
CA THR A 177 -4.38 -9.82 12.68
C THR A 177 -5.05 -8.71 13.49
N SER A 178 -4.70 -7.44 13.28
CA SER A 178 -5.60 -6.33 13.61
C SER A 178 -5.65 -5.28 12.52
N GLN A 179 -4.54 -5.02 11.80
CA GLN A 179 -4.51 -4.07 10.69
C GLN A 179 -4.98 -4.66 9.36
N GLU A 180 -4.74 -5.94 9.08
CA GLU A 180 -5.44 -6.62 7.98
C GLU A 180 -6.86 -6.97 8.35
N LYS A 181 -7.15 -7.33 9.61
CA LYS A 181 -8.53 -7.38 10.09
C LYS A 181 -9.19 -6.01 10.05
N ALA A 182 -8.47 -4.90 10.23
CA ALA A 182 -8.99 -3.55 10.09
C ALA A 182 -9.07 -3.11 8.63
N ARG A 183 -8.16 -3.51 7.74
CA ARG A 183 -8.30 -3.31 6.28
C ARG A 183 -9.40 -4.17 5.70
N TRP A 184 -9.56 -5.40 6.19
CA TRP A 184 -10.65 -6.31 5.87
C TRP A 184 -11.96 -5.79 6.51
N GLN A 185 -11.98 -5.36 7.77
CA GLN A 185 -13.15 -4.72 8.38
C GLN A 185 -13.49 -3.40 7.71
N GLN A 186 -12.53 -2.55 7.34
CA GLN A 186 -12.74 -1.32 6.54
C GLN A 186 -13.16 -1.66 5.10
N HIS A 187 -12.69 -2.78 4.56
CA HIS A 187 -13.21 -3.36 3.31
C HIS A 187 -14.61 -3.95 3.52
N TRP A 188 -15.09 -4.24 4.72
CA TRP A 188 -16.42 -4.83 4.93
C TRP A 188 -17.43 -3.82 5.49
N GLU A 189 -16.95 -2.79 6.18
CA GLU A 189 -17.68 -1.75 6.88
C GLU A 189 -17.61 -0.48 6.05
N LEU A 190 -18.43 -0.47 5.01
CA LEU A 190 -18.65 0.70 4.18
C LEU A 190 -19.63 1.63 4.91
N GLU A 191 -19.17 2.80 5.35
CA GLU A 191 -20.08 3.86 5.78
C GLU A 191 -20.94 4.29 4.59
N ARG A 192 -22.21 3.88 4.62
CA ARG A 192 -23.20 4.20 3.58
C ARG A 192 -24.00 5.40 4.03
N GLY A 193 -23.63 6.57 3.51
CA GLY A 193 -24.27 7.84 3.84
C GLY A 193 -23.25 8.98 3.79
N ASN A 194 -23.70 10.19 3.46
CA ASN A 194 -22.84 11.39 3.35
C ASN A 194 -21.59 11.20 2.45
N PRO A 195 -21.75 10.89 1.15
CA PRO A 195 -20.61 10.69 0.27
C PRO A 195 -19.82 12.00 0.10
N VAL A 196 -18.50 11.92 0.28
CA VAL A 196 -17.57 13.04 0.14
C VAL A 196 -17.46 13.47 -1.32
N ARG A 197 -17.56 12.51 -2.26
CA ARG A 197 -17.65 12.76 -3.70
C ARG A 197 -18.81 11.95 -4.30
N THR A 198 -19.58 12.61 -5.17
CA THR A 198 -20.66 11.98 -5.95
C THR A 198 -20.36 12.07 -7.44
N PHE A 199 -20.47 10.94 -8.14
CA PHE A 199 -20.27 10.82 -9.58
C PHE A 199 -21.55 10.37 -10.27
N LYS A 200 -21.82 10.84 -11.49
CA LYS A 200 -23.02 10.49 -12.28
C LYS A 200 -22.68 9.96 -13.66
N GLY A 201 -23.51 9.02 -14.10
CA GLY A 201 -23.52 8.47 -15.46
C GLY A 201 -22.34 7.55 -15.78
N GLU A 202 -22.37 6.99 -16.99
CA GLU A 202 -21.36 6.04 -17.47
C GLU A 202 -19.96 6.64 -17.61
N LYS A 203 -19.91 7.96 -17.86
CA LYS A 203 -18.65 8.71 -17.99
C LYS A 203 -18.00 9.05 -16.65
N PHE A 204 -18.61 8.67 -15.52
CA PHE A 204 -18.10 8.93 -14.17
C PHE A 204 -17.83 10.42 -13.92
N ALA A 205 -18.80 11.28 -14.27
CA ALA A 205 -18.63 12.72 -14.14
C ALA A 205 -18.86 13.16 -12.68
N LEU A 206 -17.92 13.92 -12.11
CA LEU A 206 -18.04 14.48 -10.77
C LEU A 206 -19.22 15.47 -10.72
N VAL A 207 -20.09 15.30 -9.73
CA VAL A 207 -21.17 16.22 -9.41
C VAL A 207 -20.64 17.20 -8.38
N ARG A 208 -20.61 18.48 -8.76
CA ARG A 208 -20.30 19.58 -7.85
C ARG A 208 -21.54 19.99 -7.07
#